data_AF-A0A2D4RUW9-F1
#
_entry.id   AF-A0A2D4RUW9-F1
#
_cell.length_a   1.000
_cell.length_b   1.000
_cell.length_c   1.000
_cell.angle_alpha   90.00
_cell.angle_beta   90.00
_cell.angle_gamma   90.00
#
_symmetry.space_group_name_H-M   'P 1'
#
loop_
_entity.id
_entity.type
_entity.pdbx_description
1 polymer ?
#
loop_
_entity_poly.entity_id
_entity_poly.type
_entity_poly.pdbx_seq_one_letter_code
_entity_poly.pdbx_strand_id
1 'polypeptide(L)'
;MLRQLLLLCLLLSTLQVQAEDFVGVQYVRAYDADTLTVNLKNLPSVFGEELGIRVAGIDAPEIRGKCAQEERLALQARDRVRALLEQAQQIDLVDVERDKYFRVVAKVKVDSRDLSKLLLEEGHAVTYDGGTKSKDWCVLGTEEPVLVWNPWLAWAVAQLFPMLLSGRLLFNRQRKALSIGGRLYRVLLLLVIWNLLLAVGYLICGEWWVFGKL
;
A
#
# COMPACT_ATOMS: atom_id res chain seq x y z
N MET A 1 12.50 48.90 -38.97
CA MET A 1 11.22 48.26 -38.57
C MET A 1 11.32 46.72 -38.57
N LEU A 2 11.78 46.07 -39.64
CA LEU A 2 11.90 44.58 -39.70
C LEU A 2 12.79 43.96 -38.60
N ARG A 3 13.91 44.61 -38.27
CA ARG A 3 14.84 44.17 -37.21
C ARG A 3 14.22 44.25 -35.80
N GLN A 4 13.36 45.24 -35.55
CA GLN A 4 12.64 45.39 -34.28
C GLN A 4 11.51 44.35 -34.16
N LEU A 5 10.82 44.03 -35.26
CA LEU A 5 9.86 42.94 -35.34
C LEU A 5 10.50 41.56 -35.10
N LEU A 6 11.67 41.31 -35.68
CA LEU A 6 12.44 40.07 -35.47
C LEU A 6 12.89 39.89 -34.01
N LEU A 7 13.36 40.97 -33.38
CA LEU A 7 13.72 40.98 -31.96
C LEU A 7 12.50 40.74 -31.05
N LEU A 8 11.34 41.31 -31.41
CA LEU A 8 10.08 41.09 -30.68
C LEU A 8 9.60 39.64 -30.78
N CYS A 9 9.67 39.02 -31.98
CA CYS A 9 9.34 37.61 -32.17
C CYS A 9 10.28 36.67 -31.40
N LEU A 10 11.59 36.96 -31.37
CA LEU A 10 12.59 36.20 -30.60
C LEU A 10 12.38 36.35 -29.08
N LEU A 11 11.92 37.51 -28.61
CA LEU A 11 11.54 37.73 -27.22
C LEU A 11 10.27 36.95 -26.85
N LEU A 12 9.25 36.93 -27.73
CA LEU A 12 8.00 36.21 -27.53
C LEU A 12 8.17 34.68 -27.54
N SER A 13 9.18 34.15 -28.23
CA SER A 13 9.46 32.70 -28.27
C SER A 13 10.04 32.10 -26.99
N THR A 14 10.33 32.93 -25.98
CA THR A 14 10.87 32.46 -24.68
C THR A 14 9.82 32.30 -23.59
N LEU A 15 8.56 32.61 -23.87
CA LEU A 15 7.45 32.36 -22.94
C LEU A 15 7.19 30.85 -22.89
N GLN A 16 7.81 30.17 -21.92
CA GLN A 16 7.40 28.82 -21.55
C GLN A 16 6.02 28.92 -20.89
N VAL A 17 4.98 28.50 -21.61
CA VAL A 17 3.68 28.21 -21.01
C VAL A 17 3.85 26.92 -20.23
N GLN A 18 4.01 27.00 -18.91
CA GLN A 18 3.81 25.84 -18.06
C GLN A 18 2.30 25.64 -17.86
N ALA A 19 1.86 24.38 -17.92
CA ALA A 19 0.51 24.03 -17.50
C ALA A 19 0.35 24.43 -16.02
N GLU A 20 -0.79 24.99 -15.69
CA GLU A 20 -1.09 25.40 -14.31
C GLU A 20 -1.30 24.15 -13.44
N ASP A 21 -0.61 24.09 -12.31
CA ASP A 21 -0.85 23.06 -11.30
C ASP A 21 -2.20 23.32 -10.61
N PHE A 22 -2.97 22.27 -10.34
CA PHE A 22 -4.25 22.39 -9.63
C PHE A 22 -4.06 22.07 -8.15
N VAL A 23 -4.13 23.11 -7.33
CA VAL A 23 -3.90 23.03 -5.89
C VAL A 23 -5.22 22.81 -5.14
N GLY A 24 -5.24 21.86 -4.20
CA GLY A 24 -6.37 21.63 -3.30
C GLY A 24 -7.64 21.14 -3.99
N VAL A 25 -7.49 20.19 -4.92
CA VAL A 25 -8.60 19.51 -5.61
C VAL A 25 -9.41 18.67 -4.61
N GLN A 26 -10.69 18.47 -4.89
CA GLN A 26 -11.55 17.68 -4.03
C GLN A 26 -11.60 16.24 -4.53
N TYR A 27 -11.22 15.27 -3.69
CA TYR A 27 -11.41 13.86 -3.99
C TYR A 27 -12.89 13.48 -4.06
N VAL A 28 -13.26 12.68 -5.06
CA VAL A 28 -14.61 12.12 -5.21
C VAL A 28 -14.59 10.60 -5.03
N ARG A 29 -13.77 9.90 -5.82
CA ARG A 29 -13.66 8.44 -5.79
C ARG A 29 -12.37 7.97 -6.47
N ALA A 30 -11.99 6.73 -6.20
CA ALA A 30 -10.99 5.98 -6.93
C ALA A 30 -11.67 4.77 -7.58
N TYR A 31 -11.52 4.65 -8.90
CA TYR A 31 -12.03 3.50 -9.64
C TYR A 31 -11.11 2.31 -9.35
N ASP A 32 -9.82 2.44 -9.68
CA ASP A 32 -8.72 1.55 -9.30
C ASP A 32 -7.61 2.41 -8.63
N ALA A 33 -6.38 1.89 -8.54
CA ALA A 33 -5.29 2.62 -7.87
C ALA A 33 -4.60 3.68 -8.76
N ASP A 34 -4.76 3.62 -10.09
CA ASP A 34 -4.16 4.60 -11.02
C ASP A 34 -5.18 5.54 -11.68
N THR A 35 -6.47 5.36 -11.41
CA THR A 35 -7.58 6.15 -11.98
C THR A 35 -8.46 6.74 -10.87
N LEU A 36 -8.33 8.04 -10.68
CA LEU A 36 -9.04 8.85 -9.68
C LEU A 36 -10.14 9.68 -10.32
N THR A 37 -11.09 10.14 -9.52
CA THR A 37 -12.07 11.17 -9.88
C THR A 37 -12.00 12.30 -8.86
N VAL A 38 -11.89 13.53 -9.35
CA VAL A 38 -11.76 14.73 -8.52
C VAL A 38 -12.66 15.85 -9.03
N ASN A 39 -12.94 16.84 -8.16
CA ASN A 39 -13.50 18.12 -8.55
C ASN A 39 -12.44 19.21 -8.46
N LEU A 40 -12.33 20.03 -9.51
CA LEU A 40 -11.51 21.22 -9.58
C LEU A 40 -12.33 22.43 -9.16
N LYS A 41 -11.82 23.19 -8.18
CA LYS A 41 -12.44 24.43 -7.74
C LYS A 41 -12.26 25.50 -8.84
N ASN A 42 -13.19 26.45 -8.91
CA ASN A 42 -13.12 27.62 -9.80
C ASN A 42 -13.19 27.33 -11.32
N LEU A 43 -13.62 26.13 -11.72
CA LEU A 43 -13.95 25.82 -13.10
C LEU A 43 -15.46 25.60 -13.28
N PRO A 44 -16.03 25.88 -14.47
CA PRO A 44 -17.40 25.49 -14.79
C PRO A 44 -17.60 23.98 -14.60
N SER A 45 -18.78 23.56 -14.14
CA SER A 45 -19.09 22.15 -13.83
C SER A 45 -18.72 21.19 -14.96
N VAL A 46 -18.96 21.57 -16.20
CA VAL A 46 -18.63 20.80 -17.42
C VAL A 46 -17.14 20.42 -17.52
N PHE A 47 -16.24 21.20 -16.93
CA PHE A 47 -14.79 20.98 -16.96
C PHE A 47 -14.19 20.66 -15.59
N GLY A 48 -14.90 20.97 -14.51
CA GLY A 48 -14.38 20.90 -13.15
C GLY A 48 -15.00 19.81 -12.28
N GLU A 49 -16.14 19.23 -12.64
CA GLU A 49 -16.81 18.21 -11.83
C GLU A 49 -16.60 16.80 -12.38
N GLU A 50 -16.45 15.84 -11.47
CA GLU A 50 -16.24 14.41 -11.77
C GLU A 50 -15.13 14.14 -12.80
N LEU A 51 -14.04 14.90 -12.75
CA LEU A 51 -12.94 14.77 -13.69
C LEU A 51 -12.12 13.51 -13.39
N GLY A 52 -12.02 12.63 -14.39
CA GLY A 52 -11.17 11.44 -14.33
C GLY A 52 -9.69 11.80 -14.50
N ILE A 53 -8.86 11.43 -13.53
CA ILE A 53 -7.41 11.67 -13.51
C ILE A 53 -6.69 10.33 -13.51
N ARG A 54 -5.81 10.11 -14.48
CA ARG A 54 -4.87 9.01 -14.46
C ARG A 54 -3.57 9.43 -13.76
N VAL A 55 -3.16 8.69 -12.76
CA VAL A 55 -1.91 8.92 -12.03
C VAL A 55 -0.74 8.66 -12.99
N ALA A 56 0.12 9.65 -13.15
CA ALA A 56 1.26 9.58 -14.05
C ALA A 56 2.31 8.56 -13.57
N GLY A 57 2.97 7.89 -14.52
CA GLY A 57 4.17 7.09 -14.26
C GLY A 57 3.95 5.70 -13.68
N ILE A 58 2.71 5.26 -13.50
CA ILE A 58 2.38 3.96 -12.91
C ILE A 58 1.34 3.16 -13.71
N ASP A 59 1.38 1.85 -13.51
CA ASP A 59 0.35 0.89 -13.91
C ASP A 59 -0.09 0.10 -12.68
N ALA A 60 -1.40 0.03 -12.46
CA ALA A 60 -2.01 -0.69 -11.35
C ALA A 60 -2.81 -1.91 -11.84
N PRO A 61 -3.05 -2.91 -10.97
CA PRO A 61 -3.98 -3.99 -11.27
C PRO A 61 -5.40 -3.45 -11.49
N GLU A 62 -6.09 -4.00 -12.48
CA GLU A 62 -7.40 -3.52 -12.93
C GLU A 62 -8.55 -4.25 -12.20
N ILE A 63 -9.59 -3.53 -11.77
CA ILE A 63 -10.76 -4.17 -11.12
C ILE A 63 -11.45 -5.16 -12.05
N ARG A 64 -11.60 -4.78 -13.33
CA ARG A 64 -12.14 -5.65 -14.37
C ARG A 64 -11.00 -6.39 -15.08
N GLY A 65 -10.07 -6.90 -14.28
CA GLY A 65 -8.91 -7.64 -14.72
C GLY A 65 -9.25 -8.98 -15.37
N LYS A 66 -8.24 -9.66 -15.89
CA LYS A 66 -8.41 -10.94 -16.61
C LYS A 66 -8.67 -12.13 -15.69
N CYS A 67 -8.41 -11.98 -14.40
CA CYS A 67 -8.47 -13.06 -13.42
C CYS A 67 -8.81 -12.53 -12.02
N ALA A 68 -9.29 -13.42 -11.15
CA ALA A 68 -9.67 -13.08 -9.77
C ALA A 68 -8.50 -12.58 -8.91
N GLN A 69 -7.26 -12.98 -9.22
CA GLN A 69 -6.07 -12.52 -8.51
C GLN A 69 -5.80 -11.02 -8.78
N GLU A 70 -5.84 -10.61 -10.05
CA GLU A 70 -5.69 -9.21 -10.44
C GLU A 70 -6.79 -8.36 -9.80
N GLU A 71 -8.05 -8.83 -9.84
CA GLU A 71 -9.16 -8.14 -9.16
C GLU A 71 -8.91 -7.98 -7.65
N ARG A 72 -8.41 -9.02 -6.96
CA ARG A 72 -8.08 -8.93 -5.54
C ARG A 72 -7.01 -7.88 -5.26
N LEU A 73 -5.94 -7.87 -6.06
CA LEU A 73 -4.86 -6.88 -5.93
C LEU A 73 -5.36 -5.47 -6.24
N ALA A 74 -6.22 -5.32 -7.25
CA ALA A 74 -6.86 -4.05 -7.62
C ALA A 74 -7.69 -3.48 -6.48
N LEU A 75 -8.49 -4.32 -5.81
CA LEU A 75 -9.28 -3.91 -4.65
C LEU A 75 -8.39 -3.44 -3.49
N GLN A 76 -7.32 -4.19 -3.18
CA GLN A 76 -6.37 -3.82 -2.13
C GLN A 76 -5.67 -2.48 -2.43
N ALA A 77 -5.16 -2.32 -3.65
CA ALA A 77 -4.49 -1.11 -4.09
C ALA A 77 -5.44 0.11 -4.09
N ARG A 78 -6.67 -0.06 -4.58
CA ARG A 78 -7.70 0.99 -4.55
C ARG A 78 -8.07 1.38 -3.13
N ASP A 79 -8.29 0.42 -2.25
CA ASP A 79 -8.68 0.70 -0.86
C ASP A 79 -7.55 1.43 -0.12
N ARG A 80 -6.29 1.14 -0.46
CA ARG A 80 -5.14 1.92 0.00
C ARG A 80 -5.17 3.37 -0.50
N VAL A 81 -5.41 3.58 -1.79
CA VAL A 81 -5.57 4.93 -2.37
C VAL A 81 -6.72 5.69 -1.71
N ARG A 82 -7.87 5.04 -1.48
CA ARG A 82 -9.00 5.64 -0.76
C ARG A 82 -8.60 6.09 0.63
N ALA A 83 -7.95 5.22 1.40
CA ALA A 83 -7.49 5.55 2.75
C ALA A 83 -6.54 6.75 2.78
N LEU A 84 -5.66 6.87 1.78
CA LEU A 84 -4.76 8.02 1.64
C LEU A 84 -5.51 9.31 1.29
N LEU A 85 -6.40 9.26 0.30
CA LEU A 85 -7.06 10.46 -0.25
C LEU A 85 -8.23 10.96 0.62
N GLU A 86 -8.95 10.06 1.29
CA GLU A 86 -10.03 10.44 2.22
C GLU A 86 -9.52 11.12 3.49
N GLN A 87 -8.30 10.79 3.91
CA GLN A 87 -7.63 11.37 5.09
C GLN A 87 -6.75 12.57 4.75
N ALA A 88 -6.56 12.87 3.46
CA ALA A 88 -5.69 13.93 2.99
C ALA A 88 -6.22 15.31 3.40
N GLN A 89 -5.34 16.17 3.89
CA GLN A 89 -5.67 17.58 4.10
C GLN A 89 -5.62 18.34 2.77
N GLN A 90 -4.70 17.94 1.89
CA GLN A 90 -4.48 18.56 0.61
C GLN A 90 -4.15 17.54 -0.47
N ILE A 91 -4.79 17.71 -1.64
CA ILE A 91 -4.52 16.94 -2.85
C ILE A 91 -4.23 17.94 -3.97
N ASP A 92 -3.08 17.78 -4.62
CA ASP A 92 -2.66 18.63 -5.72
C ASP A 92 -2.39 17.80 -6.98
N LEU A 93 -2.71 18.36 -8.15
CA LEU A 93 -2.36 17.81 -9.44
C LEU A 93 -1.24 18.64 -10.07
N VAL A 94 -0.15 17.98 -10.44
CA VAL A 94 1.08 18.59 -10.97
C VAL A 94 1.41 17.99 -12.33
N ASP A 95 2.02 18.77 -13.21
CA ASP A 95 2.41 18.37 -14.57
C ASP A 95 1.21 17.75 -15.33
N VAL A 96 0.10 18.47 -15.36
CA VAL A 96 -1.15 17.99 -15.96
C VAL A 96 -1.06 17.99 -17.49
N GLU A 97 -1.31 16.83 -18.07
CA GLU A 97 -1.23 16.58 -19.51
C GLU A 97 -2.45 15.83 -20.02
N ARG A 98 -2.58 15.74 -21.35
CA ARG A 98 -3.54 14.83 -22.00
C ARG A 98 -2.80 13.71 -22.71
N ASP A 99 -3.29 12.49 -22.55
CA ASP A 99 -2.78 11.36 -23.31
C ASP A 99 -3.42 11.23 -24.70
N LYS A 100 -2.97 10.23 -25.47
CA LYS A 100 -3.49 9.93 -26.82
C LYS A 100 -4.98 9.54 -26.88
N TYR A 101 -5.59 9.24 -25.73
CA TYR A 101 -7.01 8.91 -25.59
C TYR A 101 -7.80 10.07 -24.95
N PHE A 102 -7.21 11.27 -24.88
CA PHE A 102 -7.81 12.45 -24.26
C PHE A 102 -8.14 12.29 -22.77
N ARG A 103 -7.45 11.39 -22.06
CA ARG A 103 -7.50 11.29 -20.60
C ARG A 103 -6.60 12.35 -19.98
N VAL A 104 -7.03 12.91 -18.86
CA VAL A 104 -6.18 13.80 -18.06
C VAL A 104 -5.21 12.94 -17.28
N VAL A 105 -3.91 13.18 -17.45
CA VAL A 105 -2.83 12.50 -16.75
C VAL A 105 -2.13 13.53 -15.87
N ALA A 106 -1.85 13.19 -14.61
CA ALA A 106 -1.18 14.12 -13.70
C ALA A 106 -0.37 13.37 -12.64
N LYS A 107 0.67 14.02 -12.13
CA LYS A 107 1.28 13.61 -10.86
C LYS A 107 0.35 14.06 -9.74
N VAL A 108 0.02 13.13 -8.85
CA VAL A 108 -0.88 13.40 -7.73
C VAL A 108 -0.07 13.52 -6.45
N LYS A 109 -0.12 14.69 -5.81
CA LYS A 109 0.47 14.90 -4.49
C LYS A 109 -0.60 14.84 -3.42
N VAL A 110 -0.33 14.09 -2.36
CA VAL A 110 -1.18 13.92 -1.18
C VAL A 110 -0.38 14.40 0.02
N ASP A 111 -0.79 15.50 0.64
CA ASP A 111 -0.07 16.15 1.73
C ASP A 111 1.43 16.32 1.42
N SER A 112 1.74 16.85 0.23
CA SER A 112 3.10 17.03 -0.34
C SER A 112 3.88 15.75 -0.70
N ARG A 113 3.32 14.56 -0.50
CA ARG A 113 3.93 13.28 -0.91
C ARG A 113 3.41 12.83 -2.27
N ASP A 114 4.27 12.24 -3.09
CA ASP A 114 3.90 11.75 -4.41
C ASP A 114 3.16 10.40 -4.31
N LEU A 115 1.88 10.38 -4.68
CA LEU A 115 1.03 9.18 -4.63
C LEU A 115 1.64 8.01 -5.43
N SER A 116 2.22 8.29 -6.58
CA SER A 116 2.81 7.27 -7.44
C SER A 116 3.94 6.54 -6.73
N LYS A 117 4.81 7.27 -6.02
CA LYS A 117 5.91 6.70 -5.24
C LYS A 117 5.40 5.85 -4.09
N LEU A 118 4.36 6.29 -3.38
CA LEU A 118 3.76 5.51 -2.29
C LEU A 118 3.26 4.15 -2.80
N LEU A 119 2.56 4.15 -3.93
CA LEU A 119 2.01 2.92 -4.50
C LEU A 119 3.11 1.99 -5.02
N LEU A 120 4.19 2.53 -5.57
CA LEU A 120 5.35 1.75 -5.98
C LEU A 120 6.07 1.12 -4.77
N GLU A 121 6.32 1.89 -3.72
CA GLU A 121 6.99 1.44 -2.49
C GLU A 121 6.17 0.37 -1.75
N GLU A 122 4.84 0.50 -1.76
CA GLU A 122 3.91 -0.44 -1.11
C GLU A 122 3.55 -1.66 -1.98
N GLY A 123 4.07 -1.75 -3.21
CA GLY A 123 3.80 -2.88 -4.12
C GLY A 123 2.38 -2.89 -4.72
N HIS A 124 1.70 -1.74 -4.71
CA HIS A 124 0.36 -1.57 -5.27
C HIS A 124 0.37 -1.20 -6.76
N ALA A 125 1.52 -0.84 -7.33
CA ALA A 125 1.68 -0.50 -8.73
C ALA A 125 3.08 -0.83 -9.24
N VAL A 126 3.27 -0.79 -10.55
CA VAL A 126 4.59 -0.85 -11.22
C VAL A 126 4.84 0.42 -12.03
N THR A 127 6.10 0.74 -12.31
CA THR A 127 6.46 1.90 -13.15
C THR A 127 5.98 1.70 -14.58
N TYR A 128 5.40 2.74 -15.17
CA TYR A 128 4.87 2.71 -16.54
C TYR A 128 5.18 4.01 -17.28
N ASP A 129 5.70 3.87 -18.50
CA ASP A 129 6.18 4.96 -19.36
C ASP A 129 5.24 5.30 -20.52
N GLY A 130 4.06 4.68 -20.58
CA GLY A 130 3.12 4.83 -21.70
C GLY A 130 3.29 3.81 -22.83
N GLY A 131 4.25 2.89 -22.71
CA GLY A 131 4.49 1.80 -23.66
C GLY A 131 3.56 0.59 -23.46
N THR A 132 4.12 -0.61 -23.61
CA THR A 132 3.40 -1.87 -23.38
C THR A 132 3.46 -2.22 -21.89
N LYS A 133 2.31 -2.55 -21.28
CA LYS A 133 2.26 -3.04 -19.89
C LYS A 133 3.10 -4.31 -19.77
N SER A 134 4.07 -4.32 -18.85
CA SER A 134 5.04 -5.40 -18.69
C SER A 134 4.67 -6.39 -17.58
N LYS A 135 3.88 -5.95 -16.59
CA LYS A 135 3.46 -6.76 -15.45
C LYS A 135 2.23 -7.58 -15.79
N ASP A 136 2.31 -8.88 -15.58
CA ASP A 136 1.15 -9.77 -15.53
C ASP A 136 0.67 -9.89 -14.08
N TRP A 137 -0.50 -9.32 -13.79
CA TRP A 137 -1.12 -9.33 -12.47
C TRP A 137 -1.85 -10.65 -12.14
N CYS A 138 -1.97 -11.55 -13.13
CA CYS A 138 -2.59 -12.86 -12.94
C CYS A 138 -1.64 -13.94 -12.45
N VAL A 139 -0.34 -13.72 -12.56
CA VAL A 139 0.67 -14.63 -12.03
C VAL A 139 0.91 -14.27 -10.56
N LEU A 140 0.75 -15.25 -9.67
CA LEU A 140 1.22 -15.10 -8.28
C LEU A 140 2.71 -14.79 -8.34
N GLY A 141 3.09 -13.58 -7.91
CA GLY A 141 4.47 -13.17 -7.96
C GLY A 141 5.36 -14.19 -7.25
N THR A 142 6.52 -14.47 -7.84
CA THR A 142 7.68 -15.03 -7.13
C THR A 142 8.25 -13.99 -6.16
N GLU A 143 7.38 -13.34 -5.40
CA GLU A 143 7.81 -12.44 -4.35
C GLU A 143 8.45 -13.34 -3.31
N GLU A 144 9.76 -13.19 -3.11
CA GLU A 144 10.40 -13.72 -1.92
C GLU A 144 9.49 -13.32 -0.75
N PRO A 145 9.08 -14.26 0.11
CA PRO A 145 8.27 -13.90 1.25
C PRO A 145 9.05 -12.81 1.98
N VAL A 146 8.50 -11.59 1.99
CA VAL A 146 8.95 -10.57 2.92
C VAL A 146 8.69 -11.24 4.26
N LEU A 147 9.77 -11.76 4.84
CA LEU A 147 9.78 -12.32 6.18
C LEU A 147 9.45 -11.14 7.07
N VAL A 148 8.15 -10.89 7.25
CA VAL A 148 7.65 -9.99 8.27
C VAL A 148 8.13 -10.63 9.54
N TRP A 149 9.20 -10.07 10.12
CA TRP A 149 9.71 -10.51 11.39
C TRP A 149 8.63 -10.20 12.41
N ASN A 150 7.74 -11.16 12.64
CA ASN A 150 6.75 -11.09 13.69
C ASN A 150 7.47 -11.57 14.96
N PRO A 151 7.78 -10.67 15.91
CA PRO A 151 8.53 -11.00 17.11
C PRO A 151 7.82 -12.12 17.90
N TRP A 152 6.50 -12.18 17.83
CA TRP A 152 5.66 -13.16 18.50
C TRP A 152 5.76 -14.55 17.86
N LEU A 153 5.85 -14.65 16.53
CA LEU A 153 6.07 -15.92 15.84
C LEU A 153 7.48 -16.47 16.11
N ALA A 154 8.49 -15.60 16.07
CA ALA A 154 9.86 -15.98 16.40
C ALA A 154 9.98 -16.47 17.86
N TRP A 155 9.32 -15.78 18.80
CA TRP A 155 9.27 -16.16 20.20
C TRP A 155 8.49 -17.47 20.42
N ALA A 156 7.35 -17.66 19.76
CA ALA A 156 6.57 -18.90 19.84
C ALA A 156 7.35 -20.11 19.30
N VAL A 157 8.07 -19.94 18.18
CA VAL A 157 8.92 -21.00 17.60
C VAL A 157 10.10 -21.30 18.53
N ALA A 158 10.72 -20.29 19.15
CA ALA A 158 11.79 -20.46 20.13
C ALA A 158 11.32 -21.17 21.41
N GLN A 159 10.07 -20.98 21.83
CA GLN A 159 9.45 -21.69 22.97
C GLN A 159 9.18 -23.16 22.68
N LEU A 160 8.94 -23.52 21.42
CA LEU A 160 8.70 -24.90 20.98
C LEU A 160 9.99 -25.67 20.67
N PHE A 161 11.10 -24.96 20.42
CA PHE A 161 12.41 -25.54 20.11
C PHE A 161 12.96 -26.52 21.18
N PRO A 162 12.82 -26.27 22.49
CA PRO A 162 13.23 -27.23 23.53
C PRO A 162 12.40 -28.51 23.57
N MET A 163 11.12 -28.46 23.15
CA MET A 163 10.27 -29.66 23.08
C MET A 163 10.75 -30.62 21.98
N LEU A 164 11.18 -30.10 20.83
CA LEU A 164 11.69 -30.88 19.70
C LEU A 164 13.09 -31.47 19.93
N LEU A 165 13.97 -30.76 20.64
CA LEU A 165 15.32 -31.27 20.96
C LEU A 165 15.34 -32.25 22.14
N SER A 166 14.30 -32.25 22.99
CA SER A 166 14.15 -33.23 24.07
C SER A 166 13.66 -34.60 23.58
N GLY A 167 14.30 -35.12 22.52
CA GLY A 167 14.08 -36.44 21.95
C GLY A 167 14.14 -37.54 22.99
N ARG A 168 13.02 -37.73 23.69
CA ARG A 168 12.71 -38.84 24.58
C ARG A 168 11.20 -39.04 24.59
N LEU A 169 10.60 -39.02 23.40
CA LEU A 169 9.40 -39.80 23.14
C LEU A 169 9.80 -41.27 23.20
N LEU A 170 9.84 -41.84 24.41
CA LEU A 170 9.87 -43.29 24.58
C LEU A 170 8.52 -43.82 24.14
N PHE A 171 8.42 -44.14 22.84
CA PHE A 171 7.28 -44.84 22.26
C PHE A 171 7.30 -46.29 22.77
N ASN A 172 6.66 -46.53 23.91
CA ASN A 172 6.46 -47.87 24.42
C ASN A 172 5.29 -48.53 23.66
N ARG A 173 5.62 -49.47 22.77
CA ARG A 173 4.68 -50.16 21.87
C ARG A 173 3.67 -51.09 22.57
N GLN A 174 3.64 -51.17 23.91
CA GLN A 174 2.87 -52.18 24.64
C GLN A 174 1.85 -51.64 25.65
N ARG A 175 1.70 -50.32 25.84
CA ARG A 175 0.61 -49.79 26.69
C ARG A 175 -0.05 -48.58 26.04
N LYS A 176 -1.33 -48.72 25.69
CA LYS A 176 -2.20 -47.61 25.27
C LYS A 176 -2.51 -46.69 26.47
N ALA A 177 -1.49 -46.03 27.03
CA ALA A 177 -1.65 -44.97 28.03
C ALA A 177 -0.35 -44.16 28.19
N LEU A 178 -0.46 -42.84 27.99
CA LEU A 178 0.63 -41.89 28.18
C LEU A 178 0.77 -41.57 29.67
N SER A 179 1.71 -42.22 30.37
CA SER A 179 1.99 -41.91 31.78
C SER A 179 3.01 -40.77 31.85
N ILE A 180 2.52 -39.54 32.01
CA ILE A 180 3.36 -38.35 32.21
C ILE A 180 3.97 -38.44 33.62
N GLY A 181 5.28 -38.65 33.71
CA GLY A 181 5.98 -38.69 35.01
C GLY A 181 5.82 -37.37 35.78
N GLY A 182 5.73 -37.42 37.11
CA GLY A 182 5.42 -36.26 37.95
C GLY A 182 6.35 -35.04 37.79
N ARG A 183 7.58 -35.26 37.30
CA ARG A 183 8.53 -34.17 36.96
C ARG A 183 8.08 -33.39 35.70
N LEU A 184 7.56 -34.09 34.69
CA LEU A 184 7.04 -33.48 33.46
C LEU A 184 5.71 -32.75 33.72
N TYR A 185 4.85 -33.33 34.57
CA TYR A 185 3.60 -32.69 34.99
C TYR A 185 3.84 -31.35 35.68
N ARG A 186 4.85 -31.27 36.57
CA ARG A 186 5.23 -30.01 37.22
C ARG A 186 5.71 -28.95 36.23
N VAL A 187 6.49 -29.34 35.21
CA VAL A 187 6.98 -28.39 34.19
C VAL A 187 5.83 -27.88 33.33
N LEU A 188 4.94 -28.76 32.86
CA LEU A 188 3.75 -28.38 32.09
C LEU A 188 2.82 -27.48 32.90
N LEU A 189 2.59 -27.80 34.17
CA LEU A 189 1.76 -27.00 35.05
C LEU A 189 2.35 -25.60 35.27
N LEU A 190 3.66 -25.48 35.48
CA LEU A 190 4.32 -24.18 35.62
C LEU A 190 4.26 -23.35 34.33
N LEU A 191 4.39 -23.97 33.16
CA LEU A 191 4.27 -23.28 31.86
C LEU A 191 2.84 -22.77 31.58
N VAL A 192 1.82 -23.54 31.98
CA VAL A 192 0.41 -23.13 31.88
C VAL A 192 0.11 -21.99 32.84
N ILE A 193 0.57 -22.09 34.10
CA ILE A 193 0.43 -21.02 35.09
C ILE A 193 1.12 -19.75 34.62
N TRP A 194 2.34 -19.85 34.08
CA TRP A 194 3.08 -18.71 33.54
C TRP A 194 2.35 -18.02 32.39
N ASN A 195 1.82 -18.78 31.42
CA ASN A 195 1.02 -18.23 30.32
C ASN A 195 -0.27 -17.58 30.80
N LEU A 196 -0.96 -18.17 31.78
CA LEU A 196 -2.16 -17.56 32.37
C LEU A 196 -1.84 -16.26 33.10
N LEU A 197 -0.73 -16.18 33.82
CA LEU A 197 -0.28 -14.94 34.47
C LEU A 197 0.07 -13.84 33.46
N LEU A 198 0.68 -14.18 32.33
CA LEU A 198 0.93 -13.23 31.24
C LEU A 198 -0.36 -12.73 30.58
N ALA A 199 -1.32 -13.62 30.32
CA ALA A 199 -2.61 -13.26 29.75
C ALA A 199 -3.45 -12.39 30.69
N VAL A 200 -3.42 -12.69 32.00
CA VAL A 200 -4.08 -11.88 33.04
C VAL A 200 -3.38 -10.53 33.19
N GLY A 201 -2.04 -10.48 33.15
CA GLY A 201 -1.29 -9.23 33.11
C GLY A 201 -1.66 -8.36 31.91
N TYR A 202 -1.86 -8.96 30.74
CA TYR A 202 -2.31 -8.26 29.53
C TYR A 202 -3.75 -7.71 29.65
N LEU A 203 -4.66 -8.48 30.25
CA LEU A 203 -6.04 -8.03 30.48
C LEU A 203 -6.15 -6.94 31.55
N ILE A 204 -5.26 -6.94 32.55
CA ILE A 204 -5.25 -5.94 33.63
C ILE A 204 -4.49 -4.66 33.22
N CYS A 205 -3.49 -4.77 32.33
CA CYS A 205 -2.62 -3.66 31.92
C CYS A 205 -2.96 -3.12 30.52
N GLY A 206 -4.25 -3.07 30.19
CA GLY A 206 -4.80 -2.66 28.89
C GLY A 206 -4.78 -1.15 28.64
N GLU A 207 -3.65 -0.49 28.84
CA GLU A 207 -3.36 0.89 28.38
C GLU A 207 -1.86 1.13 28.63
N TRP A 208 -1.21 1.93 27.78
CA TRP A 208 0.24 2.24 27.74
C TRP A 208 1.13 1.37 26.85
N TRP A 209 0.93 1.40 25.53
CA TRP A 209 2.03 1.52 24.55
C TRP A 209 1.49 2.24 23.30
N VAL A 210 1.31 3.56 23.39
CA VAL A 210 1.36 4.44 22.20
C VAL A 210 2.83 4.67 21.91
N PHE A 211 3.42 3.88 21.02
CA PHE A 211 4.61 4.28 20.27
C PHE A 211 4.08 4.86 18.96
N GLY A 212 4.07 6.17 18.75
CA GLY A 212 5.28 6.99 18.77
C GLY A 212 5.70 7.15 17.32
N LYS A 213 5.14 8.17 16.66
CA LYS A 213 5.59 8.68 15.35
C LYS A 213 7.11 8.78 15.35
N LEU A 214 7.76 8.14 14.39
CA LEU A 214 9.00 8.56 13.73
C LEU A 214 8.98 8.02 12.30
#